data_AF-A0A946TYY6-F1
#
_entry.id   AF-A0A946TYY6-F1
#
_cell.length_a   1.000
_cell.length_b   1.000
_cell.length_c   1.000
_cell.angle_alpha   90.00
_cell.angle_beta   90.00
_cell.angle_gamma   90.00
#
_symmetry.space_group_name_H-M   'P 1'
#
loop_
_entity.id
_entity.type
_entity.pdbx_description
1 polymer ?
#
loop_
_entity_poly.entity_id
_entity_poly.type
_entity_poly.pdbx_seq_one_letter_code
_entity_poly.pdbx_strand_id
1 'polypeptide(L)' 'AYGESDEFGMNAIVNPVHVHDLHATILYLLGMDHEKLTYRYGGRDFRLTDVSGRVIHDLMT' A
#
# COMPACT_ATOMS: atom_id res chain seq x y z
N ALA A 1 17.50 -4.59 -1.63
CA ALA A 1 16.89 -3.43 -2.29
C ALA A 1 15.63 -3.91 -3.00
N TYR A 2 14.54 -3.13 -3.00
CA TYR A 2 13.26 -3.50 -3.61
C TYR A 2 12.82 -2.44 -4.62
N GLY A 3 12.83 -2.81 -5.90
CA GLY A 3 12.47 -1.95 -7.02
C GLY A 3 13.64 -1.14 -7.61
N GLU A 4 13.36 -0.50 -8.75
CA GLU A 4 14.32 0.31 -9.53
C GLU A 4 13.56 1.34 -10.37
N SER A 5 14.15 2.52 -10.52
CA SER A 5 13.65 3.57 -11.40
C SER A 5 14.25 3.45 -12.80
N ASP A 6 13.60 4.04 -13.81
CA ASP A 6 14.19 4.19 -15.13
C ASP A 6 15.48 5.03 -15.10
N GLU A 7 16.21 5.07 -16.22
CA GLU A 7 17.49 5.78 -16.35
C GLU A 7 17.39 7.28 -16.03
N PHE A 8 16.18 7.85 -16.09
CA PHE A 8 15.91 9.27 -15.82
C PHE A 8 15.28 9.50 -14.44
N GLY A 9 15.00 8.44 -13.67
CA GLY A 9 14.35 8.49 -12.37
C GLY A 9 12.86 8.86 -12.40
N MET A 10 12.18 8.78 -13.55
CA MET A 10 10.80 9.25 -13.70
C MET A 10 9.76 8.18 -13.36
N ASN A 11 10.05 6.92 -13.68
CA ASN A 11 9.12 5.80 -13.47
C ASN A 11 9.78 4.68 -12.67
N ALA A 12 9.00 4.03 -11.81
CA ALA A 12 9.40 2.74 -11.23
C ALA A 12 9.19 1.63 -12.27
N ILE A 13 10.28 1.00 -12.71
CA ILE A 13 10.26 -0.02 -13.76
C ILE A 13 10.42 -1.45 -13.22
N VAL A 14 11.01 -1.59 -12.04
CA VAL A 14 11.10 -2.88 -11.32
C VAL A 14 10.28 -2.81 -10.05
N ASN A 15 9.43 -3.81 -9.83
CA ASN A 15 8.55 -3.97 -8.66
C ASN A 15 7.81 -2.67 -8.26
N PRO A 16 7.06 -2.03 -9.18
CA PRO A 16 6.36 -0.81 -8.88
C PRO A 16 5.36 -1.02 -7.74
N VAL A 17 5.36 -0.10 -6.78
CA VAL A 17 4.49 -0.13 -5.61
C VAL A 17 3.47 0.99 -5.71
N HIS A 18 2.19 0.64 -5.60
CA HIS A 18 1.14 1.62 -5.46
C HIS A 18 1.11 2.17 -4.02
N VAL A 19 0.76 3.44 -3.84
CA VAL A 19 0.71 4.07 -2.51
C VAL A 19 -0.24 3.34 -1.53
N HIS A 20 -1.33 2.77 -2.03
CA HIS A 20 -2.27 1.98 -1.23
C HIS A 20 -1.63 0.69 -0.68
N ASP A 21 -0.80 0.01 -1.48
CA ASP A 21 -0.08 -1.20 -1.06
C ASP A 21 1.00 -0.86 -0.02
N LEU A 22 1.68 0.27 -0.21
CA LEU A 22 2.65 0.80 0.77
C LEU A 22 1.98 1.09 2.11
N HIS A 23 0.86 1.83 2.11
CA HIS A 23 0.12 2.13 3.34
C HIS A 23 -0.46 0.86 4.01
N ALA A 24 -0.97 -0.09 3.23
CA ALA A 24 -1.43 -1.38 3.75
C ALA A 24 -0.29 -2.14 4.45
N THR A 25 0.89 -2.13 3.86
CA THR A 25 2.09 -2.77 4.42
C THR A 25 2.57 -2.08 5.70
N ILE A 26 2.55 -0.75 5.77
CA ILE A 26 2.89 0.00 6.98
C ILE A 26 1.94 -0.37 8.13
N LEU A 27 0.63 -0.38 7.87
CA LEU A 27 -0.37 -0.74 8.88
C LEU A 27 -0.18 -2.20 9.35
N TYR A 28 0.10 -3.11 8.43
CA TYR A 28 0.41 -4.51 8.74
C TYR A 28 1.63 -4.64 9.67
N LEU A 29 2.71 -3.91 9.39
CA LEU A 29 3.92 -3.89 10.22
C LEU A 29 3.68 -3.33 11.63
N LEU A 30 2.68 -2.46 11.77
CA LEU A 30 2.22 -1.94 13.07
C LEU A 30 1.22 -2.89 13.77
N GLY A 31 0.98 -4.09 13.23
CA GLY A 31 0.06 -5.08 13.79
C GLY A 31 -1.42 -4.77 13.52
N MET A 32 -1.72 -3.90 12.56
CA MET A 32 -3.08 -3.52 12.19
C MET A 32 -3.52 -4.14 10.86
N ASP A 33 -4.77 -4.59 10.81
CA ASP A 33 -5.43 -5.02 9.59
C ASP A 33 -6.12 -3.83 8.92
N HIS A 34 -5.56 -3.34 7.80
CA HIS A 34 -6.05 -2.14 7.13
C HIS A 34 -7.50 -2.26 6.62
N GLU A 35 -7.99 -3.47 6.38
CA GLU A 35 -9.36 -3.70 5.93
C GLU A 35 -10.37 -3.52 7.06
N LYS A 36 -9.95 -3.79 8.30
CA LYS A 36 -10.75 -3.58 9.51
C LYS A 36 -10.81 -2.11 9.93
N LEU A 37 -9.93 -1.25 9.41
CA LEU A 37 -9.94 0.20 9.62
C LEU A 37 -10.93 0.92 8.67
N THR A 38 -12.04 0.24 8.35
CA THR A 38 -13.06 0.74 7.43
C THR A 38 -14.24 1.31 8.21
N TYR A 39 -14.67 2.53 7.87
CA TYR A 39 -15.87 3.16 8.42
C TYR A 39 -16.77 3.68 7.29
N ARG A 40 -18.09 3.61 7.51
CA ARG A 40 -19.11 4.08 6.56
C ARG A 40 -19.48 5.53 6.87
N TYR A 41 -19.32 6.41 5.89
CA TYR A 41 -19.72 7.82 5.98
C TYR A 41 -20.29 8.30 4.65
N GLY A 42 -21.37 9.11 4.64
CA GLY A 42 -21.92 9.68 3.41
C GLY A 42 -22.27 8.66 2.31
N GLY A 43 -22.60 7.41 2.67
CA GLY A 43 -22.90 6.33 1.72
C GLY A 43 -21.69 5.59 1.14
N ARG A 44 -20.46 5.94 1.51
CA ARG A 44 -19.22 5.30 1.03
C ARG A 44 -18.40 4.72 2.19
N ASP A 45 -17.70 3.63 1.92
CA ASP A 45 -16.68 3.09 2.82
C ASP A 45 -15.38 3.90 2.70
N PHE A 46 -14.83 4.26 3.85
CA PHE A 46 -13.56 4.98 3.97
C PHE A 46 -12.59 4.14 4.79
N ARG A 47 -11.35 4.04 4.30
CA ARG A 47 -10.19 3.51 5.04
C ARG A 47 -8.92 4.23 4.60
N LEU A 48 -7.86 4.14 5.40
CA LEU A 48 -6.55 4.79 5.15
C LEU A 48 -5.88 4.39 3.83
N THR A 49 -6.27 3.24 3.29
CA THR A 49 -5.78 2.66 2.03
C THR A 49 -6.77 2.88 0.87
N ASP A 50 -7.78 3.74 1.05
CA ASP A 50 -8.97 3.87 0.19
C ASP A 50 -9.60 2.50 -0.09
N VAL A 51 -10.35 2.29 -1.16
CA VAL A 51 -11.01 0.99 -1.44
C VAL A 51 -10.07 -0.13 -1.96
N SER A 52 -8.74 0.02 -1.85
CA SER A 52 -7.75 -0.94 -2.38
C SER A 52 -6.55 -1.11 -1.45
N GLY A 53 -5.47 -1.75 -1.92
CA GLY A 53 -4.28 -2.01 -1.12
C GLY A 53 -4.11 -3.49 -0.79
N ARG A 54 -2.89 -4.00 -0.98
CA ARG A 54 -2.45 -5.33 -0.54
C ARG A 54 -1.14 -5.22 0.26
N VAL A 55 -0.96 -6.10 1.22
CA VAL A 55 0.31 -6.20 1.98
C VAL A 55 1.40 -6.75 1.07
N ILE A 56 2.54 -6.05 1.01
CA ILE A 56 3.70 -6.44 0.23
C ILE A 56 4.62 -7.30 1.11
N HIS A 57 4.44 -8.61 1.03
CA HIS A 57 5.23 -9.56 1.83
C HIS A 57 6.72 -9.56 1.46
N ASP A 58 7.05 -9.25 0.22
CA ASP A 58 8.42 -9.21 -0.30
C ASP A 58 9.28 -8.10 0.34
N LEU A 59 8.69 -7.15 1.08
CA LEU A 59 9.43 -6.13 1.84
C LEU A 59 9.90 -6.62 3.22
N MET A 60 9.42 -7.78 3.67
CA MET A 60 9.68 -8.34 5.01
C MET A 60 10.62 -9.55 4.99
N THR A 61 11.21 -9.84 3.83
CA THR A 61 12.22 -10.88 3.63
C THR A 61 13.60 -10.46 4.11
#